data_AF-A0A6G7SSY2-F1
#
_entry.id   AF-A0A6G7SSY2-F1
#
_cell.length_a   1.000
_cell.length_b   1.000
_cell.length_c   1.000
_cell.angle_alpha   90.00
_cell.angle_beta   90.00
_cell.angle_gamma   90.00
#
_symmetry.space_group_name_H-M   'P 1'
#
loop_
_entity.id
_entity.type
_entity.pdbx_description
1 polymer ?
#
loop_
_entity_poly.entity_id
_entity_poly.type
_entity_poly.pdbx_seq_one_letter_code
_entity_poly.pdbx_strand_id
1 'polypeptide(L)'
;MTFGFASPPHISPPASADSARLGRMLEPAEWASAGIPLLRNPREVVAGLHDRHRPGPSTAIVAVLDLQERVTASASFTELAAAPDGWEFRNVLLAHLRRVIPHDLRLRAPVRTAVLLYCREGESRWTETDGAWMWGLRDACTLHGLRCGAYITLTPDRWQVLGEGRGGRRPRPSATDEPLGQPGPSGVRRREMRRTTAARPEAQRTAVNIPVQSRSAPRRTGGGAPEAHRHTAAR
;
A
#
# COMPACT_ATOMS: atom_id res chain seq x y z
N MET A 1 52.78 -8.08 -52.38
CA MET A 1 52.22 -8.45 -51.06
C MET A 1 50.72 -8.32 -51.17
N THR A 2 49.95 -9.32 -50.76
CA THR A 2 48.48 -9.30 -50.90
C THR A 2 47.86 -9.25 -49.52
N PHE A 3 47.26 -8.13 -49.17
CA PHE A 3 46.58 -7.96 -47.89
C PHE A 3 45.15 -8.50 -48.01
N GLY A 4 44.87 -9.59 -47.30
CA GLY A 4 43.52 -10.15 -47.21
C GLY A 4 42.64 -9.29 -46.31
N PHE A 5 41.58 -8.71 -46.87
CA PHE A 5 40.55 -8.06 -46.07
C PHE A 5 39.71 -9.13 -45.37
N ALA A 6 39.74 -9.16 -44.04
CA ALA A 6 38.84 -9.99 -43.26
C ALA A 6 37.41 -9.45 -43.38
N SER A 7 36.43 -10.32 -43.62
CA SER A 7 35.01 -9.94 -43.55
C SER A 7 34.69 -9.38 -42.15
N PRO A 8 33.91 -8.28 -42.05
CA PRO A 8 33.46 -7.81 -40.75
C PRO A 8 32.61 -8.89 -40.06
N PRO A 9 32.67 -9.01 -38.73
CA PRO A 9 31.81 -9.95 -38.00
C PRO A 9 30.34 -9.63 -38.29
N HIS A 10 29.53 -10.66 -38.48
CA HIS A 10 28.09 -10.50 -38.72
C HIS A 10 27.42 -9.91 -37.47
N ILE A 11 27.21 -8.59 -37.48
CA ILE A 11 26.41 -7.91 -36.47
C ILE A 11 24.97 -8.38 -36.67
N SER A 12 24.46 -9.21 -35.75
CA SER A 12 23.05 -9.59 -35.72
C SER A 12 22.17 -8.35 -35.76
N PRO A 13 21.05 -8.36 -36.51
CA PRO A 13 20.14 -7.21 -36.52
C PRO A 13 19.69 -6.88 -35.09
N PRO A 14 19.49 -5.59 -34.75
CA PRO A 14 19.03 -5.21 -33.43
C PRO A 14 17.70 -5.90 -33.12
N ALA A 15 17.60 -6.50 -31.94
CA ALA A 15 16.38 -7.17 -31.51
C ALA A 15 15.19 -6.21 -31.57
N SER A 16 14.04 -6.69 -32.07
CA SER A 16 12.82 -5.88 -32.17
C SER A 16 12.42 -5.34 -30.80
N ALA A 17 11.72 -4.20 -30.76
CA ALA A 17 11.16 -3.65 -29.54
C ALA A 17 10.32 -4.68 -28.78
N ASP A 18 9.53 -5.50 -29.49
CA ASP A 18 8.77 -6.61 -28.89
C ASP A 18 9.66 -7.72 -28.31
N SER A 19 10.74 -8.09 -29.00
CA SER A 19 11.71 -9.08 -28.47
C SER A 19 12.39 -8.56 -27.20
N ALA A 20 12.68 -7.26 -27.16
CA ALA A 20 13.24 -6.59 -25.99
C ALA A 20 12.21 -6.44 -24.85
N ARG A 21 10.92 -6.25 -25.17
CA ARG A 21 9.78 -6.19 -24.24
C ARG A 21 9.49 -7.54 -23.60
N LEU A 22 9.44 -8.61 -24.40
CA LEU A 22 9.25 -9.99 -23.96
C LEU A 22 10.40 -10.46 -23.06
N GLY A 23 11.65 -10.09 -23.38
CA GLY A 23 12.81 -10.27 -22.49
C GLY A 23 12.77 -9.46 -21.20
N ARG A 24 11.73 -8.64 -20.98
CA ARG A 24 11.48 -7.82 -19.79
C ARG A 24 10.09 -8.07 -19.18
N MET A 25 9.64 -9.32 -19.30
CA MET A 25 8.49 -9.88 -18.60
C MET A 25 8.94 -11.13 -17.82
N LEU A 26 8.10 -11.62 -16.91
CA LEU A 26 8.30 -12.91 -16.21
C LEU A 26 7.00 -13.72 -16.23
N GLU A 27 7.11 -14.99 -16.61
CA GLU A 27 6.00 -15.96 -16.55
C GLU A 27 5.71 -16.38 -15.10
N PRO A 28 4.49 -16.86 -14.77
CA PRO A 28 4.14 -17.31 -13.42
C PRO A 28 5.07 -18.39 -12.85
N ALA A 29 5.59 -19.27 -13.72
CA ALA A 29 6.52 -20.33 -13.34
C ALA A 29 7.92 -19.79 -13.01
N GLU A 30 8.41 -18.81 -13.78
CA GLU A 30 9.68 -18.14 -13.50
C GLU A 30 9.59 -17.36 -12.18
N TRP A 31 8.48 -16.63 -11.98
CA TRP A 31 8.20 -15.91 -10.75
C TRP A 31 8.13 -16.83 -9.52
N ALA A 32 7.45 -17.97 -9.62
CA ALA A 32 7.39 -18.97 -8.56
C ALA A 32 8.78 -19.59 -8.26
N SER A 33 9.58 -19.85 -9.30
CA SER A 33 10.93 -20.42 -9.16
C SER A 33 11.98 -19.42 -8.63
N ALA A 34 11.70 -18.12 -8.67
CA ALA A 34 12.64 -17.06 -8.27
C ALA A 34 12.90 -16.96 -6.75
N GLY A 35 12.29 -17.84 -5.92
CA GLY A 35 12.55 -17.88 -4.48
C GLY A 35 12.01 -16.68 -3.70
N ILE A 36 10.92 -16.07 -4.21
CA ILE A 36 10.29 -14.89 -3.60
C ILE A 36 9.86 -15.20 -2.14
N PRO A 37 10.18 -14.35 -1.15
CA PRO A 37 9.83 -14.60 0.24
C PRO A 37 8.31 -14.57 0.45
N LEU A 38 7.77 -15.72 0.87
CA LEU A 38 6.34 -15.87 1.19
C LEU A 38 5.94 -14.95 2.34
N LEU A 39 4.94 -14.08 2.12
CA LEU A 39 4.35 -13.28 3.20
C LEU A 39 3.69 -14.17 4.26
N ARG A 40 3.94 -13.92 5.55
CA ARG A 40 3.27 -14.60 6.66
C ARG A 40 1.77 -14.29 6.72
N ASN A 41 1.36 -13.04 6.47
CA ASN A 41 -0.05 -12.67 6.39
C ASN A 41 -0.37 -11.69 5.24
N PRO A 42 -0.52 -12.19 3.99
CA PRO A 42 -0.88 -11.33 2.85
C PRO A 42 -2.25 -10.65 3.01
N ARG A 43 -3.19 -11.21 3.81
CA ARG A 43 -4.51 -10.61 4.05
C ARG A 43 -4.39 -9.29 4.83
N GLU A 44 -3.54 -9.24 5.85
CA GLU A 44 -3.28 -8.00 6.61
C GLU A 44 -2.61 -6.94 5.73
N VAL A 45 -1.61 -7.32 4.93
CA VAL A 45 -0.92 -6.40 4.01
C VAL A 45 -1.91 -5.82 2.98
N VAL A 46 -2.72 -6.65 2.33
CA VAL A 46 -3.70 -6.20 1.33
C VAL A 46 -4.79 -5.32 1.97
N ALA A 47 -5.28 -5.67 3.17
CA ALA A 47 -6.26 -4.85 3.87
C ALA A 47 -5.70 -3.47 4.27
N GLY A 48 -4.49 -3.44 4.86
CA GLY A 48 -3.84 -2.20 5.29
C GLY A 48 -3.45 -1.28 4.12
N LEU A 49 -3.05 -1.83 2.98
CA LEU A 49 -2.79 -1.05 1.77
C LEU A 49 -4.09 -0.55 1.11
N HIS A 50 -5.15 -1.37 1.09
CA HIS A 50 -6.45 -0.97 0.55
C HIS A 50 -7.10 0.16 1.35
N ASP A 51 -7.06 0.07 2.68
CA ASP A 51 -7.58 1.11 3.59
C ASP A 51 -6.78 2.44 3.47
N ARG A 52 -5.45 2.35 3.48
CA ARG A 52 -4.53 3.49 3.39
C ARG A 52 -4.60 4.24 2.06
N HIS A 53 -4.68 3.52 0.93
CA HIS A 53 -4.57 4.13 -0.41
C HIS A 53 -5.91 4.22 -1.17
N ARG A 54 -6.96 3.54 -0.70
CA ARG A 54 -8.31 3.47 -1.30
C ARG A 54 -8.28 3.28 -2.84
N PRO A 55 -7.53 2.29 -3.35
CA PRO A 55 -7.20 2.21 -4.77
C PRO A 55 -8.42 1.91 -5.65
N GLY A 56 -8.52 2.67 -6.74
CA GLY A 56 -9.44 2.39 -7.85
C GLY A 56 -8.85 1.35 -8.84
N PRO A 57 -9.49 1.20 -10.01
CA PRO A 57 -8.90 0.51 -11.16
C PRO A 57 -7.53 1.07 -11.55
N SER A 58 -6.73 0.24 -12.23
CA SER A 58 -5.38 0.54 -12.75
C SER A 58 -4.42 1.23 -11.77
N THR A 59 -4.62 1.02 -10.46
CA THR A 59 -3.81 1.61 -9.39
C THR A 59 -2.78 0.60 -8.90
N ALA A 60 -1.51 0.89 -9.11
CA ALA A 60 -0.39 0.18 -8.50
C ALA A 60 -0.06 0.79 -7.12
N ILE A 61 0.25 -0.07 -6.16
CA ILE A 61 0.76 0.33 -4.84
C ILE A 61 2.06 -0.43 -4.57
N VAL A 62 3.18 0.28 -4.55
CA VAL A 62 4.45 -0.26 -4.05
C VAL A 62 4.52 -0.02 -2.55
N ALA A 63 4.88 -1.05 -1.79
CA ALA A 63 4.98 -1.01 -0.34
C ALA A 63 6.24 -1.71 0.15
N VAL A 64 6.84 -1.21 1.24
CA VAL A 64 8.10 -1.72 1.78
C VAL A 64 7.90 -2.18 3.21
N LEU A 65 8.18 -3.46 3.43
CA LEU A 65 8.02 -4.18 4.68
C LEU A 65 9.35 -4.24 5.44
N ASP A 66 9.28 -4.16 6.77
CA ASP A 66 10.42 -4.47 7.65
C ASP A 66 10.62 -5.99 7.85
N LEU A 67 11.54 -6.36 8.73
CA LEU A 67 11.84 -7.74 9.12
C LEU A 67 10.68 -8.44 9.87
N GLN A 68 9.65 -7.68 10.26
CA GLN A 68 8.45 -8.12 10.96
C GLN A 68 7.21 -8.10 10.04
N GLU A 69 7.42 -7.92 8.73
CA GLU A 69 6.40 -7.78 7.68
C GLU A 69 5.43 -6.60 7.86
N ARG A 70 5.79 -5.57 8.62
CA ARG A 70 4.96 -4.37 8.82
C ARG A 70 5.26 -3.34 7.72
N VAL A 71 4.21 -2.71 7.18
CA VAL A 71 4.34 -1.70 6.10
C VAL A 71 4.94 -0.40 6.64
N THR A 72 6.26 -0.25 6.48
CA THR A 72 7.02 0.95 6.89
C THR A 72 6.84 2.13 5.95
N ALA A 73 6.74 1.88 4.65
CA ALA A 73 6.56 2.90 3.61
C ALA A 73 5.67 2.36 2.49
N SER A 74 4.89 3.21 1.83
CA SER A 74 4.10 2.83 0.65
C SER A 74 3.71 4.03 -0.21
N ALA A 75 3.58 3.80 -1.53
CA ALA A 75 3.18 4.79 -2.51
C ALA A 75 2.20 4.17 -3.52
N SER A 76 1.10 4.87 -3.77
CA SER A 76 0.11 4.55 -4.81
C SER A 76 0.32 5.43 -6.04
N PHE A 77 0.12 4.86 -7.23
CA PHE A 77 0.17 5.56 -8.52
C PHE A 77 -0.72 4.85 -9.54
N THR A 78 -1.26 5.60 -10.50
CA THR A 78 -2.03 5.06 -11.63
C THR A 78 -1.11 4.86 -12.81
N GLU A 79 -1.12 3.68 -13.41
CA GLU A 79 -0.25 3.35 -14.54
C GLU A 79 -1.02 2.53 -15.59
N LEU A 80 -0.87 2.89 -16.86
CA LEU A 80 -1.67 2.32 -17.96
C LEU A 80 -0.85 2.25 -19.26
N ALA A 81 0.04 1.27 -19.35
CA ALA A 81 0.78 0.98 -20.57
C ALA A 81 -0.07 0.17 -21.57
N ALA A 82 -0.26 0.69 -22.78
CA ALA A 82 -0.94 -0.02 -23.88
C ALA A 82 -0.12 -1.23 -24.40
N ALA A 83 1.20 -1.17 -24.27
CA ALA A 83 2.13 -2.28 -24.50
C ALA A 83 3.05 -2.39 -23.27
N PRO A 84 2.77 -3.28 -22.29
CA PRO A 84 3.52 -3.33 -21.04
C PRO A 84 4.99 -3.74 -21.24
N ASP A 85 5.91 -2.94 -20.68
CA ASP A 85 7.35 -3.20 -20.62
C ASP A 85 7.86 -3.08 -19.17
N GLY A 86 8.53 -4.12 -18.67
CA GLY A 86 9.11 -4.13 -17.34
C GLY A 86 10.17 -3.05 -17.10
N TRP A 87 10.84 -2.53 -18.15
CA TRP A 87 11.79 -1.42 -18.05
C TRP A 87 11.12 -0.11 -17.63
N GLU A 88 9.94 0.18 -18.17
CA GLU A 88 9.15 1.37 -17.83
C GLU A 88 8.59 1.25 -16.41
N PHE A 89 7.94 0.12 -16.13
CA PHE A 89 7.37 -0.20 -14.82
C PHE A 89 8.43 -0.17 -13.71
N ARG A 90 9.64 -0.67 -13.96
CA ARG A 90 10.80 -0.53 -13.06
C ARG A 90 11.16 0.93 -12.81
N ASN A 91 11.22 1.76 -13.85
CA ASN A 91 11.59 3.17 -13.72
C ASN A 91 10.58 3.93 -12.85
N VAL A 92 9.29 3.64 -13.02
CA VAL A 92 8.19 4.16 -12.19
C VAL A 92 8.34 3.68 -10.74
N LEU A 93 8.54 2.38 -10.52
CA LEU A 93 8.76 1.80 -9.19
C LEU A 93 9.97 2.44 -8.47
N LEU A 94 11.09 2.63 -9.18
CA LEU A 94 12.28 3.31 -8.63
C LEU A 94 12.00 4.78 -8.31
N ALA A 95 11.22 5.49 -9.13
CA ALA A 95 10.83 6.88 -8.86
C ALA A 95 9.94 7.00 -7.61
N HIS A 96 9.08 6.02 -7.35
CA HIS A 96 8.25 5.99 -6.13
C HIS A 96 9.02 5.50 -4.89
N LEU A 97 9.81 4.42 -5.00
CA LEU A 97 10.63 3.91 -3.89
C LEU A 97 11.57 4.98 -3.34
N ARG A 98 12.32 5.69 -4.21
CA ARG A 98 13.24 6.78 -3.83
C ARG A 98 12.58 7.97 -3.11
N ARG A 99 11.25 8.13 -3.22
CA ARG A 99 10.49 9.18 -2.52
C ARG A 99 10.03 8.74 -1.13
N VAL A 100 9.77 7.45 -0.91
CA VAL A 100 9.16 6.93 0.32
C VAL A 100 10.15 6.21 1.26
N ILE A 101 11.31 5.78 0.75
CA ILE A 101 12.34 5.15 1.59
C ILE A 101 13.76 5.36 1.04
N PRO A 102 14.79 5.54 1.89
CA PRO A 102 16.19 5.49 1.48
C PRO A 102 16.56 4.12 0.85
N HIS A 103 17.55 4.11 -0.05
CA HIS A 103 18.05 2.87 -0.63
C HIS A 103 18.90 2.06 0.38
N ASP A 104 18.82 0.74 0.30
CA ASP A 104 19.57 -0.17 1.19
C ASP A 104 20.87 -0.72 0.55
N LEU A 105 21.25 -0.20 -0.63
CA LEU A 105 22.46 -0.58 -1.40
C LEU A 105 23.81 -0.57 -0.66
N ARG A 106 23.89 0.05 0.52
CA ARG A 106 25.11 0.07 1.38
C ARG A 106 25.15 -1.05 2.42
N LEU A 107 24.08 -1.83 2.56
CA LEU A 107 23.98 -2.94 3.50
C LEU A 107 24.51 -4.23 2.86
N ARG A 108 25.16 -5.10 3.66
CA ARG A 108 25.69 -6.39 3.18
C ARG A 108 24.60 -7.38 2.75
N ALA A 109 23.38 -7.19 3.22
CA ALA A 109 22.20 -7.95 2.84
C ALA A 109 20.97 -7.02 2.90
N PRO A 110 20.01 -7.13 1.97
CA PRO A 110 18.75 -6.39 2.01
C PRO A 110 17.93 -6.69 3.28
N VAL A 111 17.63 -5.67 4.08
CA VAL A 111 16.92 -5.80 5.37
C VAL A 111 15.41 -5.49 5.29
N ARG A 112 14.93 -5.04 4.14
CA ARG A 112 13.52 -4.73 3.87
C ARG A 112 13.04 -5.46 2.62
N THR A 113 11.74 -5.74 2.55
CA THR A 113 11.12 -6.47 1.43
C THR A 113 10.10 -5.57 0.74
N ALA A 114 10.23 -5.35 -0.57
CA ALA A 114 9.25 -4.60 -1.34
C ALA A 114 8.19 -5.54 -1.94
N VAL A 115 6.93 -5.15 -1.82
CA VAL A 115 5.76 -5.84 -2.39
C VAL A 115 5.01 -4.88 -3.31
N LEU A 116 4.30 -5.43 -4.30
CA LEU A 116 3.50 -4.67 -5.25
C LEU A 116 2.07 -5.20 -5.27
N LEU A 117 1.11 -4.31 -5.00
CA LEU A 117 -0.32 -4.58 -5.09
C LEU A 117 -0.87 -3.83 -6.31
N TYR A 118 -1.21 -4.56 -7.38
CA TYR A 118 -1.80 -3.98 -8.59
C TYR A 118 -3.32 -4.20 -8.62
N CYS A 119 -4.06 -3.10 -8.62
CA CYS A 119 -5.52 -3.09 -8.67
C CYS A 119 -5.97 -2.99 -10.12
N ARG A 120 -6.74 -3.97 -10.61
CA ARG A 120 -7.11 -4.10 -12.02
C ARG A 120 -8.54 -4.58 -12.20
N GLU A 121 -9.07 -4.37 -13.39
CA GLU A 121 -10.36 -4.90 -13.82
C GLU A 121 -10.22 -6.32 -14.40
N GLY A 122 -11.34 -7.00 -14.59
CA GLY A 122 -11.39 -8.34 -15.17
C GLY A 122 -10.94 -9.47 -14.24
N GLU A 123 -10.61 -10.61 -14.85
CA GLU A 123 -10.29 -11.85 -14.16
C GLU A 123 -8.89 -11.85 -13.53
N SER A 124 -8.72 -12.62 -12.45
CA SER A 124 -7.43 -12.79 -11.76
C SER A 124 -6.47 -13.78 -12.44
N ARG A 125 -6.65 -14.08 -13.73
CA ARG A 125 -5.67 -14.83 -14.53
C ARG A 125 -4.40 -13.99 -14.75
N TRP A 126 -3.26 -14.62 -14.99
CA TRP A 126 -2.05 -13.86 -15.32
C TRP A 126 -2.20 -13.16 -16.69
N THR A 127 -1.59 -12.00 -16.86
CA THR A 127 -1.52 -11.25 -18.13
C THR A 127 -0.11 -10.72 -18.38
N GLU A 128 0.19 -10.29 -19.61
CA GLU A 128 1.49 -9.66 -19.94
C GLU A 128 1.82 -8.48 -19.00
N THR A 129 0.81 -7.72 -18.59
CA THR A 129 0.95 -6.63 -17.60
C THR A 129 1.45 -7.12 -16.25
N ASP A 130 0.98 -8.29 -15.78
CA ASP A 130 1.49 -8.92 -14.56
C ASP A 130 2.96 -9.33 -14.73
N GLY A 131 3.31 -9.92 -15.89
CA GLY A 131 4.69 -10.32 -16.18
C GLY A 131 5.65 -9.14 -16.24
N ALA A 132 5.25 -8.02 -16.86
CA ALA A 132 5.99 -6.77 -16.85
C ALA A 132 6.13 -6.19 -15.43
N TRP A 133 5.08 -6.26 -14.60
CA TRP A 133 5.14 -5.81 -13.19
C TRP A 133 6.05 -6.68 -12.34
N MET A 134 6.02 -8.00 -12.51
CA MET A 134 6.90 -8.96 -11.85
C MET A 134 8.37 -8.67 -12.20
N TRP A 135 8.68 -8.52 -13.49
CA TRP A 135 10.03 -8.17 -13.95
C TRP A 135 10.47 -6.82 -13.40
N GLY A 136 9.62 -5.80 -13.52
CA GLY A 136 9.89 -4.44 -13.08
C GLY A 136 10.10 -4.33 -11.57
N LEU A 137 9.34 -5.09 -10.77
CA LEU A 137 9.54 -5.21 -9.33
C LEU A 137 10.89 -5.88 -9.00
N ARG A 138 11.23 -6.97 -9.69
CA ARG A 138 12.50 -7.69 -9.47
C ARG A 138 13.71 -6.81 -9.72
N ASP A 139 13.79 -6.14 -10.88
CA ASP A 139 14.91 -5.26 -11.22
C ASP A 139 14.93 -3.99 -10.35
N ALA A 140 13.76 -3.43 -10.00
CA ALA A 140 13.68 -2.26 -9.10
C ALA A 140 14.15 -2.60 -7.68
N CYS A 141 13.84 -3.78 -7.15
CA CYS A 141 14.33 -4.24 -5.85
C CYS A 141 15.86 -4.36 -5.84
N THR A 142 16.41 -5.01 -6.86
CA THR A 142 17.86 -5.16 -7.04
C THR A 142 18.56 -3.79 -7.10
N LEU A 143 18.03 -2.84 -7.88
CA LEU A 143 18.59 -1.49 -8.04
C LEU A 143 18.32 -0.55 -6.85
N HIS A 144 17.51 -0.95 -5.87
CA HIS A 144 17.24 -0.19 -4.63
C HIS A 144 17.85 -0.83 -3.37
N GLY A 145 18.37 -2.06 -3.48
CA GLY A 145 18.94 -2.83 -2.37
C GLY A 145 17.90 -3.52 -1.48
N LEU A 146 16.70 -3.75 -2.01
CA LEU A 146 15.57 -4.35 -1.30
C LEU A 146 15.41 -5.84 -1.66
N ARG A 147 14.82 -6.65 -0.78
CA ARG A 147 14.37 -8.00 -1.14
C ARG A 147 13.15 -7.86 -2.07
N CYS A 148 13.18 -8.55 -3.21
CA CYS A 148 11.98 -8.70 -4.03
C CYS A 148 10.97 -9.59 -3.29
N GLY A 149 9.76 -9.08 -3.08
CA GLY A 149 8.65 -9.75 -2.41
C GLY A 149 7.46 -10.00 -3.32
N ALA A 150 6.34 -10.40 -2.73
CA ALA A 150 5.11 -10.78 -3.42
C ALA A 150 4.58 -9.71 -4.42
N TYR A 151 4.22 -10.18 -5.61
CA TYR A 151 3.31 -9.49 -6.52
C TYR A 151 1.88 -9.97 -6.27
N ILE A 152 0.98 -9.03 -5.99
CA ILE A 152 -0.39 -9.28 -5.59
C ILE A 152 -1.32 -8.54 -6.55
N THR A 153 -2.31 -9.25 -7.11
CA THR A 153 -3.37 -8.60 -7.89
C THR A 153 -4.62 -8.43 -7.05
N LEU A 154 -5.35 -7.34 -7.26
CA LEU A 154 -6.66 -7.06 -6.64
C LEU A 154 -7.69 -6.76 -7.73
N THR A 155 -8.62 -7.70 -7.94
CA THR A 155 -9.79 -7.53 -8.82
C THR A 155 -10.99 -7.01 -8.01
N PRO A 156 -12.18 -6.82 -8.60
CA PRO A 156 -13.38 -6.46 -7.83
C PRO A 156 -13.75 -7.49 -6.74
N ASP A 157 -13.61 -8.79 -7.01
CA ASP A 157 -14.06 -9.84 -6.08
C ASP A 157 -12.98 -10.28 -5.08
N ARG A 158 -11.71 -10.33 -5.51
CA ARG A 158 -10.63 -11.03 -4.78
C ARG A 158 -9.26 -10.37 -4.92
N TRP A 159 -8.40 -10.67 -3.95
CA TRP A 159 -6.95 -10.55 -4.10
C TRP A 159 -6.32 -11.93 -4.30
N GLN A 160 -5.16 -11.95 -4.96
CA GLN A 160 -4.34 -13.16 -5.14
C GLN A 160 -2.87 -12.79 -5.20
N VAL A 161 -2.03 -13.54 -4.49
CA VAL A 161 -0.57 -13.54 -4.66
C VAL A 161 -0.21 -14.48 -5.81
N LEU A 162 0.49 -13.96 -6.81
CA LEU A 162 0.89 -14.73 -7.99
C LEU A 162 2.12 -15.59 -7.68
N GLY A 163 2.22 -16.75 -8.33
CA GLY A 163 3.23 -17.78 -8.04
C GLY A 163 2.96 -18.64 -6.80
N GLU A 164 2.21 -18.13 -5.81
CA GLU A 164 1.96 -18.82 -4.54
C GLU A 164 0.60 -19.54 -4.43
N GLY A 165 -0.36 -19.23 -5.32
CA GLY A 165 -1.73 -19.76 -5.26
C GLY A 165 -2.60 -19.20 -4.11
N ARG A 166 -2.05 -18.36 -3.22
CA ARG A 166 -2.75 -17.81 -2.05
C ARG A 166 -3.64 -16.62 -2.44
N GLY A 167 -4.84 -16.54 -1.87
CA GLY A 167 -5.81 -15.48 -2.20
C GLY A 167 -6.95 -15.37 -1.19
N GLY A 168 -7.84 -14.40 -1.41
CA GLY A 168 -9.02 -14.17 -0.56
C GLY A 168 -9.93 -13.07 -1.09
N ARG A 169 -11.10 -12.87 -0.47
CA ARG A 169 -12.06 -11.82 -0.90
C ARG A 169 -11.45 -10.41 -0.79
N ARG A 170 -11.83 -9.52 -1.70
CA ARG A 170 -11.45 -8.09 -1.69
C ARG A 170 -11.77 -7.46 -0.32
N PRO A 171 -10.86 -6.64 0.27
CA PRO A 171 -11.20 -5.87 1.46
C PRO A 171 -12.36 -4.91 1.19
N ARG A 172 -13.30 -4.81 2.13
CA ARG A 172 -14.29 -3.73 2.13
C ARG A 172 -13.61 -2.47 2.67
N PRO A 173 -13.95 -1.27 2.16
CA PRO A 173 -13.50 -0.03 2.77
C PRO A 173 -14.03 0.05 4.22
N SER A 174 -13.23 0.62 5.12
CA SER A 174 -13.65 0.85 6.50
C SER A 174 -14.78 1.88 6.54
N ALA A 175 -15.90 1.53 7.17
CA ALA A 175 -17.11 2.37 7.24
C ALA A 175 -16.99 3.62 8.14
N THR A 176 -15.77 3.99 8.52
CA THR A 176 -15.44 5.13 9.40
C THR A 176 -15.51 6.48 8.67
N ASP A 177 -15.51 6.46 7.33
CA ASP A 177 -15.46 7.65 6.47
C ASP A 177 -16.76 7.89 5.67
N GLU A 178 -17.91 7.41 6.17
CA GLU A 178 -19.21 7.90 5.72
C GLU A 178 -19.29 9.43 5.98
N PRO A 179 -19.57 10.27 4.97
CA PRO A 179 -19.64 11.71 5.16
C PRO A 179 -20.71 12.08 6.19
N LEU A 180 -20.29 12.66 7.33
CA LEU A 180 -21.20 13.12 8.37
C LEU A 180 -22.24 14.06 7.73
N GLY A 181 -23.51 13.64 7.78
CA GLY A 181 -24.52 14.05 6.81
C GLY A 181 -24.66 15.56 6.65
N GLN A 182 -24.80 16.02 5.40
CA GLN A 182 -25.04 17.43 5.09
C GLN A 182 -26.25 17.94 5.88
N PRO A 183 -26.10 19.00 6.72
CA PRO A 183 -27.27 19.68 7.26
C PRO A 183 -27.98 20.36 6.10
N GLY A 184 -29.12 19.80 5.69
CA GLY A 184 -29.91 20.32 4.58
C GLY A 184 -30.28 21.80 4.78
N PRO A 185 -30.34 22.61 3.70
CA PRO A 185 -30.53 24.05 3.82
C PRO A 185 -31.82 24.36 4.60
N SER A 186 -31.67 25.19 5.63
CA SER A 186 -32.74 25.52 6.58
C SER A 186 -33.88 26.26 5.88
N GLY A 187 -34.93 25.51 5.52
CA GLY A 187 -36.10 26.03 4.81
C GLY A 187 -36.84 27.09 5.62
N VAL A 188 -36.58 28.37 5.32
CA VAL A 188 -37.18 29.54 5.97
C VAL A 188 -38.68 29.63 5.66
N ARG A 189 -39.50 28.82 6.34
CA ARG A 189 -40.95 28.96 6.32
C ARG A 189 -41.42 30.01 7.32
N ARG A 190 -41.29 31.26 6.88
CA ARG A 190 -42.08 32.42 7.31
C ARG A 190 -43.51 32.00 7.65
N ARG A 191 -43.92 32.13 8.92
CA ARG A 191 -45.34 32.08 9.31
C ARG A 191 -45.62 33.17 10.33
N GLU A 192 -46.14 34.28 9.84
CA GLU A 192 -46.34 35.50 10.60
C GLU A 192 -47.78 35.62 11.12
N MET A 193 -47.90 35.83 12.43
CA MET A 193 -48.97 36.55 13.15
C MET A 193 -50.45 36.34 12.74
N ARG A 194 -51.25 35.79 13.67
CA ARG A 194 -52.58 36.38 13.95
C ARG A 194 -52.90 36.35 15.46
N ARG A 195 -53.21 37.53 16.00
CA ARG A 195 -53.67 37.83 17.39
C ARG A 195 -55.12 37.28 17.56
N THR A 196 -55.73 37.05 18.72
CA THR A 196 -55.66 37.63 20.11
C THR A 196 -55.63 36.50 21.19
N THR A 197 -55.81 36.65 22.52
CA THR A 197 -56.40 37.71 23.39
C THR A 197 -55.75 37.76 24.81
N ALA A 198 -56.52 38.09 25.86
CA ALA A 198 -56.13 38.18 27.29
C ALA A 198 -56.19 36.78 27.99
N ALA A 199 -55.69 36.54 29.21
CA ALA A 199 -55.54 37.45 30.37
C ALA A 199 -54.39 37.10 31.36
N ARG A 200 -54.34 37.83 32.49
CA ARG A 200 -53.39 37.81 33.64
C ARG A 200 -54.26 37.98 34.93
N PRO A 201 -53.88 37.67 36.21
CA PRO A 201 -52.65 37.10 36.83
C PRO A 201 -52.91 35.65 37.35
N GLU A 202 -52.28 35.00 38.35
CA GLU A 202 -51.28 35.25 39.44
C GLU A 202 -50.15 34.20 39.41
N ALA A 203 -48.96 34.31 40.03
CA ALA A 203 -48.44 34.91 41.29
C ALA A 203 -48.47 33.99 42.55
N GLN A 204 -47.51 33.06 42.62
CA GLN A 204 -46.93 32.45 43.84
C GLN A 204 -45.49 31.99 43.47
N ARG A 205 -44.44 32.29 44.25
CA ARG A 205 -43.99 31.62 45.51
C ARG A 205 -43.73 30.11 45.28
N THR A 206 -42.58 29.53 45.62
CA THR A 206 -41.47 29.97 46.50
C THR A 206 -40.14 29.25 46.17
N ALA A 207 -39.00 29.79 46.65
CA ALA A 207 -37.89 29.15 47.41
C ALA A 207 -37.52 27.63 47.19
N VAL A 208 -36.27 27.13 47.30
CA VAL A 208 -34.95 27.69 47.71
C VAL A 208 -33.82 26.65 47.46
N ASN A 209 -32.54 27.04 47.65
CA ASN A 209 -31.33 26.20 47.84
C ASN A 209 -30.65 25.42 46.67
N ILE A 210 -29.49 25.97 46.27
CA ILE A 210 -28.19 25.30 46.03
C ILE A 210 -27.56 24.87 47.41
N PRO A 211 -26.31 24.34 47.59
CA PRO A 211 -25.18 24.00 46.67
C PRO A 211 -24.46 22.64 46.99
N VAL A 212 -23.16 22.53 46.60
CA VAL A 212 -22.07 21.64 47.11
C VAL A 212 -21.98 20.24 46.44
N GLN A 213 -21.14 20.05 45.41
CA GLN A 213 -19.68 19.76 45.44
C GLN A 213 -19.25 18.43 46.09
N SER A 214 -18.42 17.66 45.37
CA SER A 214 -17.18 17.10 45.93
C SER A 214 -16.19 16.72 44.82
N ARG A 215 -14.90 17.00 45.05
CA ARG A 215 -13.77 16.49 44.25
C ARG A 215 -13.26 15.19 44.88
N SER A 216 -12.57 14.33 44.12
CA SER A 216 -11.21 13.86 44.48
C SER A 216 -10.58 12.89 43.47
N ALA A 217 -9.26 13.04 43.31
CA ALA A 217 -8.28 12.12 42.72
C ALA A 217 -6.88 12.58 43.18
N PRO A 218 -5.76 11.88 42.93
CA PRO A 218 -5.56 10.47 42.52
C PRO A 218 -4.69 9.72 43.57
N ARG A 219 -4.10 8.55 43.23
CA ARG A 219 -2.94 8.02 43.97
C ARG A 219 -1.94 7.26 43.08
N ARG A 220 -0.65 7.36 43.42
CA ARG A 220 0.53 6.73 42.77
C ARG A 220 1.03 5.51 43.56
N THR A 221 1.60 4.54 42.83
CA THR A 221 2.91 3.83 43.02
C THR A 221 3.16 3.08 41.70
N GLY A 222 4.35 2.90 41.11
CA GLY A 222 5.71 2.71 41.62
C GLY A 222 6.04 1.20 41.60
N GLY A 223 7.14 0.68 41.03
CA GLY A 223 8.27 1.24 40.26
C GLY A 223 9.35 0.14 40.04
N GLY A 224 10.45 0.42 39.32
CA GLY A 224 11.67 -0.42 39.33
C GLY A 224 12.09 -1.11 38.02
N ALA A 225 13.37 -0.95 37.66
CA ALA A 225 14.17 -1.60 36.60
C ALA A 225 15.62 -1.04 36.70
N PRO A 226 16.65 -1.56 35.99
CA PRO A 226 16.90 -2.92 35.45
C PRO A 226 18.29 -3.50 35.84
N GLU A 227 18.54 -4.79 35.63
CA GLU A 227 19.89 -5.39 35.57
C GLU A 227 19.79 -6.67 34.69
N ALA A 228 20.59 -7.01 33.67
CA ALA A 228 21.94 -6.68 33.18
C ALA A 228 23.07 -7.63 33.63
N HIS A 229 23.28 -8.73 32.88
CA HIS A 229 24.56 -9.46 32.87
C HIS A 229 25.02 -9.80 31.45
N ARG A 230 26.34 -9.73 31.24
CA ARG A 230 27.06 -10.14 30.02
C ARG A 230 27.85 -11.41 30.33
N HIS A 231 28.03 -12.29 29.35
CA HIS A 231 29.17 -13.22 29.33
C HIS A 231 29.77 -13.33 27.93
N THR A 232 31.06 -13.65 27.87
CA THR A 232 31.87 -13.61 26.64
C THR A 232 32.99 -14.65 26.71
N ALA A 233 32.98 -15.61 25.77
CA ALA A 233 34.11 -16.40 25.28
C ALA A 233 33.62 -17.09 23.98
N ALA A 234 34.31 -17.13 22.84
CA ALA A 234 35.75 -17.20 22.53
C ALA A 234 36.35 -18.61 22.71
N ARG A 235 36.31 -19.38 21.61
CA ARG A 235 37.28 -20.39 21.16
C ARG A 235 37.24 -20.45 19.64
#